data_AF-A0A368G1A8-F1
#
_entry.id   AF-A0A368G1A8-F1
#
_cell.length_a   1.000
_cell.length_b   1.000
_cell.length_c   1.000
_cell.angle_alpha   90.00
_cell.angle_beta   90.00
_cell.angle_gamma   90.00
#
_symmetry.space_group_name_H-M   'P 1'
#
loop_
_entity.id
_entity.type
_entity.pdbx_description
1 polymer ?
#
loop_
_entity_poly.entity_id
_entity_poly.type
_entity_poly.pdbx_seq_one_letter_code
_entity_poly.pdbx_strand_id
1 'polypeptide(L)' 'MPKQGYLGACGGELHATDQWQTLNSPPGKDIRCYWRISVPDGSRVRFRLSDGEFPCSYGCQSYVEIKHKLDIRLTGFRR' A
#
# COMPACT_ATOMS: atom_id res chain seq x y z
N MET A 1 -18.49 17.10 -21.69
CA MET A 1 -17.35 16.34 -21.15
C MET A 1 -17.58 16.12 -19.66
N PRO A 2 -17.95 14.91 -19.20
CA PRO A 2 -18.24 14.71 -17.79
C PRO A 2 -16.93 14.63 -16.99
N LYS A 3 -16.82 15.54 -16.02
CA LYS A 3 -15.80 15.53 -14.96
C LYS A 3 -16.15 14.40 -14.00
N GLN A 4 -15.61 13.21 -14.24
CA GLN A 4 -15.69 12.11 -13.26
C GLN A 4 -14.83 12.50 -12.06
N GLY A 5 -15.47 12.76 -10.92
CA GLY A 5 -14.79 13.02 -9.66
C GLY A 5 -13.86 11.87 -9.31
N TYR A 6 -12.59 12.16 -9.05
CA TYR A 6 -11.66 11.19 -8.48
C TYR A 6 -12.11 10.91 -7.04
N LEU A 7 -12.74 9.76 -6.85
CA LEU A 7 -13.08 9.19 -5.55
C LEU A 7 -11.77 8.77 -4.87
N GLY A 8 -11.02 9.76 -4.38
CA GLY A 8 -9.68 9.61 -3.82
C GLY A 8 -9.67 9.01 -2.41
N ALA A 9 -10.05 7.74 -2.27
CA ALA A 9 -9.77 6.96 -1.09
C ALA A 9 -9.19 5.61 -1.53
N CYS A 10 -7.87 5.45 -1.36
CA CYS A 10 -7.18 4.18 -1.50
C CYS A 10 -6.77 3.65 -0.13
N GLY A 11 -6.64 2.34 -0.02
CA GLY A 11 -6.49 1.69 1.27
C GLY A 11 -7.75 0.95 1.69
N GLY A 12 -7.70 0.34 2.87
CA GLY A 12 -8.80 -0.43 3.45
C GLY A 12 -8.32 -1.70 4.14
N GLU A 13 -9.28 -2.48 4.60
CA GLU A 13 -9.02 -3.77 5.24
C GLU A 13 -9.37 -4.90 4.29
N LEU A 14 -8.51 -5.92 4.22
CA LEU A 14 -8.79 -7.13 3.48
C LEU A 14 -8.35 -8.37 4.24
N HIS A 15 -9.14 -9.43 4.09
CA HIS A 15 -8.73 -10.77 4.48
C HIS A 15 -8.07 -11.42 3.28
N ALA A 16 -6.81 -11.85 3.44
CA ALA A 16 -6.10 -12.55 2.39
C ALA A 16 -6.69 -13.94 2.19
N THR A 17 -6.78 -14.35 0.92
CA THR A 17 -7.23 -15.69 0.52
C THR A 17 -6.07 -16.46 -0.11
N ASP A 18 -6.32 -17.70 -0.50
CA ASP A 18 -5.35 -18.51 -1.27
C ASP A 18 -5.19 -18.02 -2.72
N GLN A 19 -5.97 -17.01 -3.14
CA GLN A 19 -5.90 -16.39 -4.45
C GLN A 19 -5.19 -15.04 -4.38
N TRP A 20 -4.51 -14.67 -5.46
CA TRP A 20 -3.89 -13.34 -5.57
C TRP A 20 -4.96 -12.24 -5.59
N GLN A 21 -4.84 -11.30 -4.64
CA GLN A 21 -5.64 -10.08 -4.58
C GLN A 21 -4.74 -8.88 -4.90
N THR A 22 -5.18 -8.02 -5.81
CA THR A 22 -4.41 -6.87 -6.27
C THR A 22 -4.79 -5.62 -5.49
N LEU A 23 -3.79 -4.90 -4.98
CA LEU A 23 -3.94 -3.60 -4.32
C LEU A 23 -3.37 -2.52 -5.26
N ASN A 24 -4.19 -1.54 -5.61
CA ASN A 24 -3.80 -0.47 -6.52
C ASN A 24 -3.90 0.89 -5.83
N SER A 25 -2.83 1.69 -5.94
CA SER A 25 -2.88 3.12 -5.62
C SER A 25 -3.38 3.91 -6.84
N PRO A 26 -4.19 4.98 -6.64
CA PRO A 26 -4.56 5.88 -7.72
C PRO A 26 -3.32 6.63 -8.24
N PRO A 27 -3.32 7.07 -9.51
CA PRO A 27 -2.27 7.92 -10.03
C PRO A 27 -2.34 9.31 -9.39
N GLY A 28 -1.20 9.97 -9.20
CA GLY A 28 -1.15 11.34 -8.71
C GLY A 28 0.03 11.63 -7.80
N LYS A 29 0.06 12.84 -7.26
CA LYS A 29 1.00 13.28 -6.23
C LYS A 29 0.32 13.29 -4.87
N ASP A 30 1.11 13.18 -3.81
CA ASP A 30 0.65 13.26 -2.42
C ASP A 30 -0.43 12.21 -2.04
N ILE A 31 -0.40 11.06 -2.72
CA ILE A 31 -1.28 9.93 -2.45
C ILE A 31 -0.77 9.16 -1.23
N ARG A 32 -1.67 8.91 -0.27
CA ARG A 32 -1.39 8.08 0.91
C ARG A 32 -2.42 6.98 1.01
N CYS A 33 -1.98 5.75 0.79
CA CYS A 33 -2.83 4.56 0.91
C CYS A 33 -2.36 3.71 2.08
N TYR A 34 -3.31 3.19 2.87
CA TYR A 34 -3.02 2.27 3.96
C TYR A 34 -3.88 1.02 3.82
N TRP A 35 -3.25 -0.13 3.70
CA TRP A 35 -3.94 -1.42 3.66
C TRP A 35 -3.63 -2.24 4.91
N ARG A 36 -4.68 -2.75 5.56
CA ARG A 36 -4.57 -3.73 6.65
C ARG A 36 -4.96 -5.10 6.11
N ILE A 37 -3.98 -6.00 6.03
CA ILE A 37 -4.16 -7.35 5.51
C ILE A 37 -4.18 -8.32 6.68
N SER A 38 -5.28 -9.03 6.88
CA SER A 38 -5.44 -10.06 7.91
C SER A 38 -5.49 -11.46 7.31
N VAL A 39 -5.03 -12.44 8.09
CA VAL A 39 -5.15 -13.87 7.83
C VAL A 39 -5.56 -14.58 9.12
N PRO A 40 -6.14 -15.78 9.06
CA PRO A 40 -6.38 -16.59 10.25
C PRO A 40 -5.10 -16.85 11.05
N ASP A 41 -5.25 -17.07 12.36
CA ASP A 41 -4.13 -17.39 13.23
C ASP A 41 -3.34 -18.60 12.71
N GLY A 42 -2.01 -18.53 12.82
CA GLY A 42 -1.09 -19.54 12.30
C GLY A 42 -0.80 -19.44 10.79
N SER A 43 -1.54 -18.63 10.04
CA SER A 43 -1.28 -18.38 8.62
C SER A 43 -0.28 -17.24 8.39
N ARG A 44 0.23 -17.13 7.15
CA ARG A 44 1.18 -16.08 6.74
C ARG A 44 0.72 -15.42 5.45
N VAL A 45 0.91 -14.10 5.37
CA VAL A 45 0.65 -13.35 4.13
C VAL A 45 1.84 -13.53 3.19
N ARG A 46 1.57 -13.93 1.94
CA ARG A 46 2.53 -13.84 0.84
C ARG A 46 2.28 -12.55 0.06
N PHE A 47 3.25 -11.65 0.09
CA PHE A 47 3.18 -10.37 -0.62
C PHE A 47 4.14 -10.37 -1.82
N ARG A 48 3.70 -9.78 -2.94
CA ARG A 48 4.52 -9.52 -4.12
C ARG A 48 4.24 -8.12 -4.63
N LEU A 49 5.28 -7.29 -4.71
CA LEU A 49 5.21 -6.03 -5.44
C LEU A 49 5.32 -6.34 -6.94
N SER A 50 4.24 -6.15 -7.69
CA SER A 50 4.20 -6.47 -9.12
C SER A 50 4.78 -5.38 -10.00
N ASP A 51 4.47 -4.13 -9.69
CA ASP A 51 4.88 -2.94 -10.43
C ASP A 51 4.99 -1.75 -9.47
N GLY A 52 5.81 -0.77 -9.83
CA GLY A 52 6.03 0.41 -9.00
C GLY A 52 6.86 1.47 -9.71
N GLU A 53 6.22 2.58 -10.06
CA GLU A 53 6.87 3.76 -10.61
C GLU A 53 6.86 4.88 -9.55
N PHE A 54 8.06 5.35 -9.19
CA PHE A 54 8.21 6.43 -8.22
C PHE A 54 8.97 7.59 -8.86
N PRO A 55 8.59 8.84 -8.58
CA PRO A 55 9.32 9.99 -9.08
C PRO A 55 10.77 9.97 -8.55
N CYS A 56 11.72 10.20 -9.44
CA CYS A 56 13.11 10.44 -9.05
C CYS A 56 13.19 11.78 -8.29
N SER A 57 13.25 11.72 -6.97
CA SER A 57 13.45 12.90 -6.11
C SER A 57 14.57 12.67 -5.10
N TYR A 58 15.05 13.76 -4.48
CA TYR A 58 16.04 13.67 -3.42
C TYR A 58 15.39 13.09 -2.15
N GLY A 59 15.85 11.90 -1.75
CA GLY A 59 15.30 11.14 -0.63
C GLY A 59 14.07 10.30 -1.01
N CYS A 60 13.76 9.29 -0.19
CA CYS A 60 12.60 8.41 -0.41
C CYS A 60 11.29 9.11 0.00
N GLN A 61 10.88 10.14 -0.76
CA GLN A 61 9.62 10.85 -0.52
C GLN A 61 8.40 10.02 -0.96
N SER A 62 8.58 9.16 -1.97
CA SER A 62 7.60 8.19 -2.42
C SER A 62 8.11 6.78 -2.15
N TYR A 63 7.31 5.96 -1.49
CA TYR A 63 7.71 4.63 -1.05
C TYR A 63 6.51 3.72 -0.81
N VAL A 64 6.76 2.41 -0.82
CA VAL A 64 5.88 1.39 -0.24
C VAL A 64 6.55 0.86 1.01
N GLU A 65 5.85 0.90 2.15
CA GLU A 65 6.34 0.34 3.40
C GLU A 65 5.50 -0.87 3.79
N ILE A 66 6.18 -1.99 4.11
CA ILE A 66 5.53 -3.21 4.58
C ILE A 66 5.84 -3.36 6.07
N LYS A 67 4.80 -3.39 6.90
CA LYS A 67 4.90 -3.61 8.34
C LYS A 67 4.22 -4.92 8.69
N HIS A 68 4.97 -5.84 9.29
CA HIS A 68 4.49 -7.17 9.63
C HIS A 68 4.29 -7.39 11.15
N LYS A 69 4.55 -6.36 11.96
CA LYS A 69 4.33 -6.35 13.41
C LYS A 69 3.20 -5.39 13.75
N LEU A 70 2.43 -5.74 14.79
CA LEU A 70 1.30 -4.93 15.29
C LEU A 70 1.72 -3.58 15.88
N ASP A 71 2.99 -3.41 16.24
CA ASP A 71 3.52 -2.16 16.81
C ASP A 71 3.79 -1.07 15.75
N ILE A 72 3.57 -1.36 14.46
CA ILE A 72 3.64 -0.43 13.31
C ILE A 72 4.93 0.42 13.32
N ARG A 73 6.00 -0.08 13.93
CA ARG A 73 7.22 0.72 14.15
C ARG A 73 7.78 1.21 12.82
N LEU A 74 8.22 2.47 12.83
CA LEU A 74 8.86 3.09 11.66
C LEU A 74 10.09 2.27 11.27
N THR A 75 10.17 1.91 9.99
CA THR A 75 11.34 1.24 9.44
C THR A 75 12.14 2.22 8.58
N GLY A 76 13.43 2.34 8.87
CA GLY A 76 14.35 3.22 8.14
C GLY A 76 14.28 4.70 8.52
N PHE A 77 15.23 5.47 8.01
CA PHE A 77 15.30 6.92 8.21
C PHE A 77 14.50 7.63 7.10
N ARG A 78 13.51 8.44 7.48
CA ARG A 78 12.77 9.34 6.58
C ARG A 78 12.91 10.76 7.15
N ARG A 79 13.23 11.74 6.30
CA ARG A 79 13.21 13.17 6.68
C ARG A 79 11.80 13.72 6.61
#